data_AF-A0A1D1W8V0-F1
#
_entry.id   AF-A0A1D1W8V0-F1
#
_cell.length_a   1.000
_cell.length_b   1.000
_cell.length_c   1.000
_cell.angle_alpha   90.00
_cell.angle_beta   90.00
_cell.angle_gamma   90.00
#
_symmetry.space_group_name_H-M   'P 1'
#
loop_
_entity.id
_entity.type
_entity.pdbx_description
1 polymer ?
#
loop_
_entity_poly.entity_id
_entity_poly.type
_entity_poly.pdbx_seq_one_letter_code
_entity_poly.pdbx_strand_id
1 'polypeptide(L)'
;MRYCFPTKDYLSYEKLASVLDPSPTSAPSLWRRVFDRQAVLAVFYQLDYAADVPRVSKCIRIRKERNSSLQYVLVPTVYLHGQELSDSHVSAILGSAVLRKPEDVTRLLESLDTAGMEEEDGLKFC
;
A
#
# COMPACT_ATOMS: atom_id res chain seq x y z
N MET A 1 -10.71 -12.29 36.74
CA MET A 1 -11.14 -11.09 36.00
C MET A 1 -10.71 -11.24 34.54
N ARG A 2 -11.65 -11.33 33.60
CA ARG A 2 -11.34 -11.33 32.16
C ARG A 2 -11.40 -9.88 31.71
N TYR A 3 -10.26 -9.29 31.38
CA TYR A 3 -10.23 -7.98 30.73
C TYR A 3 -10.62 -8.18 29.27
N CYS A 4 -11.89 -7.92 28.96
CA CYS A 4 -12.32 -7.69 27.58
C CYS A 4 -11.85 -6.29 27.20
N PHE A 5 -10.66 -6.20 26.60
CA PHE A 5 -10.29 -4.98 25.89
C PHE A 5 -11.15 -4.90 24.63
N PRO A 6 -11.77 -3.75 24.32
CA PRO A 6 -12.37 -3.57 23.01
C PRO A 6 -11.24 -3.73 22.00
N THR A 7 -11.27 -4.83 21.24
CA THR A 7 -10.36 -5.06 20.13
C THR A 7 -10.65 -3.99 19.09
N LYS A 8 -9.97 -2.86 19.23
CA LYS A 8 -9.89 -1.81 18.20
C LYS A 8 -9.57 -2.55 16.91
N ASP A 9 -10.51 -2.57 15.96
CA ASP A 9 -10.51 -3.50 14.84
C ASP A 9 -9.17 -3.52 14.12
N TYR A 10 -8.33 -4.51 14.43
CA TYR A 10 -7.09 -4.75 13.71
C TYR A 10 -7.44 -5.57 12.48
N LEU A 11 -7.16 -5.02 11.31
CA LEU A 11 -7.30 -5.74 10.05
C LEU A 11 -6.28 -6.88 9.98
N SER A 12 -6.77 -8.12 9.88
CA SER A 12 -5.92 -9.26 9.60
C SER A 12 -5.54 -9.31 8.12
N TYR A 13 -4.41 -9.95 7.79
CA TYR A 13 -4.01 -10.16 6.39
C TYR A 13 -5.08 -10.92 5.62
N GLU A 14 -5.68 -11.93 6.25
CA GLU A 14 -6.66 -12.81 5.64
C GLU A 14 -7.93 -12.03 5.27
N LYS A 15 -8.36 -11.10 6.13
CA LYS A 15 -9.48 -10.19 5.87
C LYS A 15 -9.13 -9.16 4.81
N LEU A 16 -7.92 -8.60 4.83
CA LEU A 16 -7.45 -7.67 3.79
C LEU A 16 -7.45 -8.37 2.43
N ALA A 17 -6.84 -9.55 2.33
CA ALA A 17 -6.77 -10.32 1.09
C ALA A 17 -8.17 -10.71 0.60
N SER A 18 -9.08 -11.16 1.48
CA SER A 18 -10.44 -11.52 1.06
C SER A 18 -11.26 -10.34 0.55
N VAL A 19 -11.06 -9.14 1.12
CA VAL A 19 -11.78 -7.92 0.69
C VAL A 19 -11.18 -7.34 -0.59
N LEU A 20 -9.85 -7.37 -0.71
CA LEU A 20 -9.11 -6.80 -1.84
C LEU A 20 -8.88 -7.78 -3.00
N ASP A 21 -9.38 -9.01 -2.90
CA ASP A 21 -9.40 -9.99 -3.98
C ASP A 21 -10.82 -10.16 -4.55
N PRO A 22 -11.36 -9.20 -5.31
CA PRO A 22 -12.56 -9.41 -6.10
C PRO A 22 -12.32 -10.48 -7.17
N SER A 23 -13.34 -11.29 -7.42
CA SER A 23 -13.44 -12.17 -8.59
C SER A 23 -13.22 -11.36 -9.89
N PRO A 24 -12.88 -12.00 -11.03
CA PRO A 24 -12.17 -11.42 -12.18
C PRO A 24 -12.89 -10.32 -13.00
N THR A 25 -13.83 -9.58 -12.42
CA THR A 25 -14.64 -8.58 -13.12
C THR A 25 -14.43 -7.16 -12.61
N SER A 26 -13.94 -6.33 -13.53
CA SER A 26 -13.85 -4.86 -13.57
C SER A 26 -12.62 -4.23 -12.89
N ALA A 27 -11.90 -3.43 -13.68
CA ALA A 27 -10.56 -2.91 -13.42
C ALA A 27 -10.56 -1.46 -12.89
N PRO A 28 -9.51 -1.05 -12.16
CA PRO A 28 -8.90 0.26 -12.31
C PRO A 28 -7.63 0.06 -13.15
N SER A 29 -7.72 0.28 -14.47
CA SER A 29 -6.95 -0.33 -15.58
C SER A 29 -5.41 -0.30 -15.58
N LEU A 30 -4.73 0.19 -14.53
CA LEU A 30 -3.26 0.31 -14.49
C LEU A 30 -2.61 -0.38 -13.27
N TRP A 31 -3.34 -0.57 -12.17
CA TRP A 31 -2.80 -1.21 -10.96
C TRP A 31 -2.90 -2.73 -11.07
N ARG A 32 -1.74 -3.40 -11.04
CA ARG A 32 -1.61 -4.85 -10.91
C ARG A 32 -1.44 -5.23 -9.46
N ARG A 33 -1.81 -6.46 -9.11
CA ARG A 33 -1.68 -6.98 -7.76
C ARG A 33 -1.09 -8.38 -7.72
N VAL A 34 -0.36 -8.69 -6.65
CA VAL A 34 0.18 -10.02 -6.34
C VAL A 34 -0.10 -10.31 -4.87
N PHE A 35 -0.68 -11.49 -4.60
CA PHE A 35 -0.84 -12.00 -3.24
C PHE A 35 -0.01 -13.27 -3.09
N ASP A 36 1.03 -13.19 -2.27
CA ASP A 36 1.81 -14.35 -1.85
C ASP A 36 1.37 -14.77 -0.44
N ARG A 37 0.60 -15.84 -0.37
CA ARG A 37 0.07 -16.38 0.90
C ARG A 37 1.15 -17.08 1.73
N GLN A 38 2.23 -17.57 1.11
CA GLN A 38 3.32 -18.22 1.85
C GLN A 38 4.21 -17.18 2.53
N ALA A 39 4.56 -16.11 1.81
CA ALA A 39 5.32 -15.00 2.35
C ALA A 39 4.47 -14.00 3.17
N VAL A 40 3.15 -14.16 3.16
CA VAL A 40 2.16 -13.24 3.77
C VAL A 40 2.39 -11.80 3.28
N LEU A 41 2.40 -11.67 1.97
CA LEU A 41 2.74 -10.47 1.24
C LEU A 41 1.60 -10.12 0.26
N ALA A 42 1.23 -8.85 0.22
CA ALA A 42 0.39 -8.30 -0.84
C ALA A 42 1.13 -7.15 -1.51
N VAL A 43 1.13 -7.12 -2.83
CA VAL A 43 1.79 -6.08 -3.63
C VAL A 43 0.76 -5.48 -4.58
N PHE A 44 0.67 -4.16 -4.61
CA PHE A 44 -0.06 -3.39 -5.62
C PHE A 44 0.96 -2.57 -6.38
N TYR A 45 0.99 -2.62 -7.71
CA TYR A 45 1.99 -1.89 -8.49
C TYR A 45 1.47 -1.41 -9.85
N GLN A 46 2.03 -0.32 -10.35
CA GLN A 46 1.86 0.15 -11.73
C GLN A 46 3.17 0.01 -12.49
N LEU A 47 3.08 -0.28 -13.78
CA LEU A 47 4.21 -0.31 -14.69
C LEU A 47 4.15 0.89 -15.63
N ASP A 48 5.29 1.56 -15.80
CA ASP A 48 5.52 2.56 -16.83
C ASP A 48 6.16 1.85 -18.03
N TYR A 49 5.38 1.71 -19.11
CA TYR A 49 5.82 1.15 -20.39
C TYR A 49 6.30 2.21 -21.38
N ALA A 50 6.16 3.50 -21.05
CA ALA A 50 6.66 4.58 -21.89
C ALA A 50 8.16 4.81 -21.70
N ALA A 51 8.72 4.37 -20.56
CA ALA A 51 10.17 4.32 -20.35
C ALA A 51 10.88 3.35 -21.32
N ASP A 52 12.14 3.64 -21.64
CA ASP A 52 13.00 2.81 -22.51
C ASP A 52 13.08 1.34 -22.06
N VAL A 53 12.99 1.11 -20.74
CA VAL A 53 12.85 -0.21 -20.13
C VAL A 53 11.64 -0.18 -19.19
N PRO A 54 10.66 -1.08 -19.36
CA PRO A 54 9.49 -1.12 -18.48
C PRO A 54 9.89 -1.23 -17.01
N ARG A 55 9.38 -0.32 -16.19
CA ARG A 55 9.73 -0.22 -14.77
C ARG A 55 8.51 0.02 -13.90
N VAL A 56 8.62 -0.33 -12.63
CA VAL A 56 7.57 -0.07 -11.64
C VAL A 56 7.55 1.43 -11.32
N SER A 57 6.46 2.11 -11.68
CA SER A 57 6.30 3.54 -11.43
C SER A 57 5.73 3.83 -10.05
N LYS A 58 4.80 3.00 -9.57
CA LYS A 58 4.21 3.12 -8.23
C LYS A 58 4.04 1.74 -7.64
N CYS A 59 4.28 1.58 -6.34
CA CYS A 59 4.10 0.30 -5.67
C CYS A 59 3.75 0.46 -4.19
N ILE A 60 2.85 -0.38 -3.70
CA ILE A 60 2.56 -0.56 -2.28
C ILE A 60 2.79 -2.02 -1.96
N ARG A 61 3.74 -2.29 -1.06
CA ARG A 61 4.06 -3.62 -0.55
C ARG A 61 3.57 -3.74 0.87
N ILE A 62 2.67 -4.67 1.14
CA ILE A 62 2.07 -4.89 2.46
C ILE A 62 2.59 -6.19 3.03
N ARG A 63 3.24 -6.13 4.19
CA ARG A 63 3.76 -7.30 4.91
C ARG A 63 3.05 -7.46 6.25
N LYS A 64 2.93 -8.70 6.71
CA LYS A 64 2.55 -9.01 8.09
C LYS A 64 3.80 -9.10 8.96
N GLU A 65 3.94 -8.20 9.91
CA GLU A 65 5.12 -8.08 10.77
C GLU A 65 4.74 -8.02 12.25
N ARG A 66 5.69 -8.29 13.15
CA ARG A 66 5.50 -8.08 14.59
C ARG A 66 5.99 -6.70 14.99
N ASN A 67 5.13 -5.92 15.63
CA ASN A 67 5.53 -4.64 16.22
C ASN A 67 6.36 -4.84 17.52
N SER A 68 6.78 -3.74 18.14
CA SER A 68 7.53 -3.75 19.41
C SER A 68 6.79 -4.45 20.57
N SER A 69 5.46 -4.51 20.50
CA SER A 69 4.61 -5.23 21.45
C SER A 69 4.37 -6.70 21.07
N LEU A 70 5.12 -7.23 20.10
CA LEU A 70 4.99 -8.59 19.56
C LEU A 70 3.63 -8.90 18.90
N GLN A 71 2.83 -7.87 18.62
CA GLN A 71 1.54 -8.02 17.95
C GLN A 71 1.74 -8.01 16.43
N TYR A 72 1.04 -8.89 15.74
CA TYR A 72 1.04 -8.90 14.28
C TYR A 72 0.27 -7.69 13.74
N VAL A 73 0.91 -6.94 12.86
CA VAL A 73 0.36 -5.77 12.18
C VAL A 73 0.66 -5.85 10.68
N LEU A 74 -0.12 -5.12 9.90
CA LEU A 74 0.10 -4.98 8.46
C LEU A 74 0.89 -3.69 8.21
N VAL A 75 2.11 -3.83 7.70
CA VAL A 75 3.03 -2.73 7.44
C VAL A 75 3.09 -2.50 5.94
N PRO A 76 2.62 -1.34 5.43
CA PRO A 76 2.80 -0.94 4.05
C PRO A 76 4.16 -0.26 3.86
N THR A 77 4.94 -0.72 2.89
CA THR A 77 6.08 0.00 2.31
C THR A 77 5.62 0.58 0.97
N VAL A 78 5.85 1.87 0.76
CA VAL A 78 5.41 2.56 -0.45
C VAL A 78 6.62 2.92 -1.31
N TYR A 79 6.50 2.73 -2.61
CA TYR A 79 7.52 3.10 -3.58
C TYR A 79 6.93 3.99 -4.68
N LEU A 80 7.66 5.04 -5.04
CA LEU A 80 7.38 5.94 -6.15
C LEU A 80 8.63 6.02 -7.03
N HIS A 81 8.48 5.73 -8.33
CA HIS A 81 9.56 5.65 -9.32
C HIS A 81 10.76 4.80 -8.86
N GLY A 82 10.46 3.68 -8.18
CA GLY A 82 11.46 2.76 -7.63
C GLY A 82 12.13 3.21 -6.34
N GLN A 83 11.82 4.41 -5.82
CA GLN A 83 12.33 4.92 -4.55
C GLN A 83 11.35 4.61 -3.42
N GLU A 84 11.87 4.09 -2.31
CA GLU A 84 11.08 3.86 -1.09
C GLU A 84 10.74 5.19 -0.42
N LEU A 85 9.46 5.40 -0.11
CA LEU A 85 9.00 6.53 0.68
C LEU A 85 9.17 6.23 2.17
N SER A 86 9.50 7.26 2.94
CA SER A 86 9.68 7.14 4.39
C SER A 86 8.39 6.78 5.14
N ASP A 87 8.53 6.12 6.28
CA ASP A 87 7.42 5.83 7.20
C ASP A 87 6.64 7.08 7.62
N SER A 88 7.30 8.24 7.65
CA SER A 88 6.67 9.53 7.91
C SER A 88 5.69 9.95 6.82
N HIS A 89 5.99 9.68 5.53
CA HIS A 89 5.07 9.92 4.42
C HIS A 89 3.83 9.03 4.55
N VAL A 90 4.03 7.74 4.80
CA VAL A 90 2.93 6.79 5.03
C VAL A 90 2.07 7.23 6.21
N SER A 91 2.71 7.66 7.29
CA SER A 91 2.02 8.15 8.50
C SER A 91 1.28 9.47 8.27
N ALA A 92 1.76 10.34 7.37
CA ALA A 92 1.04 11.57 7.01
C ALA A 92 -0.29 11.26 6.31
N ILE A 93 -0.34 10.19 5.51
CA ILE A 93 -1.55 9.75 4.81
C ILE A 93 -2.49 9.01 5.79
N LEU A 94 -1.97 8.03 6.51
CA LEU A 94 -2.80 7.11 7.30
C LEU A 94 -3.02 7.53 8.76
N GLY A 95 -2.23 8.49 9.26
CA GLY A 95 -2.12 8.79 10.69
C GLY A 95 -1.32 7.76 11.49
N SER A 96 -0.82 6.70 10.84
CA SER A 96 0.11 5.71 11.40
C SER A 96 0.80 4.91 10.30
N ALA A 97 1.98 4.34 10.56
CA ALA A 97 2.71 3.50 9.61
C ALA A 97 2.15 2.06 9.46
N VAL A 98 0.90 1.81 9.84
CA VAL A 98 0.26 0.48 9.75
C VAL A 98 -1.14 0.58 9.16
N LEU A 99 -1.55 -0.46 8.46
CA LEU A 99 -2.91 -0.59 7.95
C LEU A 99 -3.83 -1.11 9.05
N ARG A 100 -4.94 -0.41 9.26
CA ARG A 100 -5.98 -0.76 10.25
C ARG A 100 -7.28 -1.18 9.59
N LYS A 101 -7.56 -0.70 8.39
CA LYS A 101 -8.77 -1.02 7.62
C LYS A 101 -8.47 -1.14 6.12
N PRO A 102 -9.30 -1.86 5.33
CA PRO A 102 -9.07 -2.01 3.90
C PRO A 102 -9.01 -0.67 3.15
N GLU A 103 -9.77 0.32 3.62
CA GLU A 103 -9.83 1.67 3.04
C GLU A 103 -8.48 2.41 3.15
N ASP A 104 -7.62 2.01 4.09
CA ASP A 104 -6.27 2.58 4.21
C ASP A 104 -5.44 2.29 2.95
N VAL A 105 -5.64 1.13 2.30
CA VAL A 105 -4.96 0.81 1.03
C VAL A 105 -5.45 1.73 -0.08
N THR A 106 -6.76 1.99 -0.15
CA THR A 106 -7.33 2.93 -1.12
C THR A 106 -6.74 4.33 -0.96
N ARG A 107 -6.63 4.83 0.28
CA ARG A 107 -6.04 6.15 0.56
C ARG A 107 -4.57 6.23 0.14
N LEU A 108 -3.79 5.17 0.33
CA LEU A 108 -2.42 5.12 -0.15
C LEU A 108 -2.35 5.10 -1.69
N LEU A 109 -3.22 4.35 -2.36
CA LEU A 109 -3.28 4.32 -3.83
C LEU A 109 -3.63 5.69 -4.40
N GLU A 110 -4.67 6.33 -3.86
CA GLU A 110 -5.11 7.67 -4.28
C GLU A 110 -4.00 8.72 -4.06
N SER A 111 -3.31 8.67 -2.92
CA SER A 111 -2.20 9.58 -2.63
C SER A 111 -1.03 9.43 -3.62
N LEU A 112 -0.75 8.22 -4.09
CA LEU A 112 0.28 8.00 -5.10
C LEU A 112 -0.18 8.47 -6.48
N ASP A 113 -1.47 8.40 -6.76
CA ASP A 113 -2.03 8.93 -8.00
C ASP A 113 -1.99 10.46 -8.04
N THR A 114 -2.18 11.16 -6.92
CA THR A 114 -2.00 12.63 -6.85
C THR A 114 -0.54 13.05 -6.89
N ALA A 115 0.37 12.34 -6.21
CA ALA A 115 1.78 12.70 -6.19
C ALA A 115 2.44 12.68 -7.58
N GLY A 116 2.01 11.78 -8.46
CA GLY A 116 2.50 11.72 -9.84
C GLY A 116 2.02 12.86 -10.74
N MET A 117 1.04 13.66 -10.31
CA MET A 117 0.55 14.83 -11.06
C MET A 117 1.32 16.11 -10.72
N GLU A 118 1.98 16.17 -9.56
CA GLU A 118 2.68 17.38 -9.09
C GLU A 118 4.10 17.53 -9.66
N GLU A 119 4.70 16.45 -10.21
CA GLU A 119 6.06 16.50 -10.77
C GLU A 119 6.14 17.08 -12.21
N GLU A 120 5.03 17.27 -12.93
CA GLU A 120 5.06 17.84 -14.29
C GLU A 120 5.18 19.37 -14.36
N ASP A 121 4.96 20.12 -13.27
CA ASP A 121 5.08 21.60 -13.26
C ASP A 121 6.51 22.11 -12.96
N GLY A 122 7.49 21.21 -12.87
CA GLY A 122 8.88 21.51 -12.50
C GLY A 122 9.86 21.79 -13.64
N LEU A 123 9.47 21.72 -14.92
CA LEU A 123 10.35 22.08 -16.03
C LEU A 123 10.49 23.62 -16.15
N LYS A 124 11.36 24.20 -15.33
CA LYS A 124 11.99 25.47 -15.67
C LYS A 124 12.97 25.22 -16.82
N PHE A 125 12.57 25.65 -18.01
CA PHE A 125 13.47 25.88 -19.13
C PHE A 125 14.64 26.78 -18.67
N CYS A 126 15.85 26.25 -18.78
CA CYS A 126 17.05 27.06 -18.96
C CYS A 126 17.47 26.97 -20.43
#